data_AF-A0A4Q3SWZ9-F1
#
_entry.id   AF-A0A4Q3SWZ9-F1
#
_cell.length_a   1.000
_cell.length_b   1.000
_cell.length_c   1.000
_cell.angle_alpha   90.00
_cell.angle_beta   90.00
_cell.angle_gamma   90.00
#
_symmetry.space_group_name_H-M   'P 1'
#
loop_
_entity.id
_entity.type
_entity.pdbx_description
1 polymer ?
#
loop_
_entity_poly.entity_id
_entity_poly.type
_entity_poly.pdbx_seq_one_letter_code
_entity_poly.pdbx_strand_id
1 'polypeptide(L)'
;MRIAKHVGVALVLLLLSVRSFSQQLRLGKSPLPLQKSAILELESDNQGLLFPRIVDTALINTLAPVDGMVIFHQPTRQLMVRSNGFWRPFVTTNNLALSRLSDVTITTPANGQLLQYNGTRWVNSTPSYLTSIDTGNITNFHQKVRRLISAGTGISYNNATGVISNSGITSVNGNTGAITLDTGYISNFYQKTRSLFSAGTGITYNAATGVISSSLSTAGLWSLTGNANTVAGTSFLGTTDDKPLILKSNNSPFVEMGTRSTLGLVQGYTDYTDGTEQVLHMKS
;
A
#
# COMPACT_ATOMS: atom_id res chain seq x y z
N MET A 1 -16.97 107.79 -64.68
CA MET A 1 -15.79 107.36 -63.89
C MET A 1 -16.10 106.93 -62.43
N ARG A 2 -17.37 106.68 -62.04
CA ARG A 2 -17.73 106.26 -60.65
C ARG A 2 -17.92 104.74 -60.49
N ILE A 3 -18.26 104.00 -61.54
CA ILE A 3 -18.51 102.55 -61.49
C ILE A 3 -17.20 101.73 -61.40
N ALA A 4 -16.15 102.11 -62.12
CA ALA A 4 -14.85 101.41 -62.10
C ALA A 4 -14.18 101.37 -60.72
N LYS A 5 -14.39 102.39 -59.86
CA LYS A 5 -13.85 102.43 -58.50
C LYS A 5 -14.54 101.42 -57.56
N HIS A 6 -15.82 101.16 -57.76
CA HIS A 6 -16.58 100.21 -56.94
C HIS A 6 -16.31 98.76 -57.35
N VAL A 7 -16.12 98.51 -58.65
CA VAL A 7 -15.73 97.19 -59.16
C VAL A 7 -14.31 96.81 -58.71
N GLY A 8 -13.36 97.75 -58.70
CA GLY A 8 -12.01 97.50 -58.20
C GLY A 8 -11.95 97.16 -56.72
N VAL A 9 -12.73 97.86 -55.87
CA VAL A 9 -12.80 97.58 -54.43
C VAL A 9 -13.50 96.23 -54.14
N ALA A 10 -14.54 95.90 -54.90
CA ALA A 10 -15.20 94.58 -54.79
C ALA A 10 -14.28 93.42 -55.22
N LEU A 11 -13.46 93.61 -56.26
CA LEU A 11 -12.50 92.60 -56.73
C LEU A 11 -11.34 92.40 -55.73
N VAL A 12 -10.87 93.47 -55.09
CA VAL A 12 -9.87 93.41 -54.01
C VAL A 12 -10.45 92.72 -52.77
N LEU A 13 -11.70 93.00 -52.38
CA LEU A 13 -12.36 92.32 -51.27
C LEU A 13 -12.64 90.82 -51.54
N LEU A 14 -12.87 90.45 -52.80
CA LEU A 14 -13.04 89.04 -53.20
C LEU A 14 -11.71 88.26 -53.17
N LEU A 15 -10.61 88.91 -53.55
CA LEU A 15 -9.26 88.34 -53.52
C LEU A 15 -8.66 88.22 -52.10
N LEU A 16 -9.19 88.96 -51.12
CA LEU A 16 -8.82 88.85 -49.70
C LEU A 16 -9.64 87.84 -48.89
N SER A 17 -10.55 87.09 -49.52
CA SER A 17 -11.30 86.02 -48.86
C SER A 17 -10.43 84.75 -48.68
N VAL A 18 -9.40 84.85 -47.84
CA VAL A 18 -8.58 83.69 -47.45
C VAL A 18 -9.48 82.74 -46.66
N ARG A 19 -9.87 81.61 -47.25
CA ARG A 19 -10.46 80.49 -46.52
C ARG A 19 -9.37 79.93 -45.60
N SER A 20 -9.44 80.23 -44.31
CA SER A 20 -8.61 79.56 -43.31
C SER A 20 -9.09 78.12 -43.18
N PHE A 21 -8.38 77.17 -43.80
CA PHE A 21 -8.55 75.75 -43.48
C PHE A 21 -7.94 75.49 -42.11
N SER A 22 -8.59 74.63 -41.29
CA SER A 22 -7.98 74.16 -40.06
C SER A 22 -6.66 73.47 -40.39
N GLN A 23 -5.55 74.07 -39.96
CA GLN A 23 -4.23 73.47 -40.09
C GLN A 23 -3.86 72.75 -38.79
N GLN A 24 -3.24 71.59 -38.95
CA GLN A 24 -2.55 70.92 -37.85
C GLN A 24 -1.34 71.77 -37.43
N LEU A 25 -1.13 71.93 -36.12
CA LEU A 25 0.08 72.58 -35.62
C LEU A 25 1.21 71.56 -35.64
N ARG A 26 2.19 71.74 -36.53
CA ARG A 26 3.37 70.87 -36.61
C ARG A 26 4.64 71.67 -36.40
N LEU A 27 5.56 71.12 -35.63
CA LEU A 27 6.91 71.63 -35.45
C LEU A 27 7.90 70.47 -35.58
N GLY A 28 8.70 70.46 -36.65
CA GLY A 28 9.56 69.30 -36.94
C GLY A 28 10.27 69.33 -38.28
N LYS A 29 11.03 68.26 -38.58
CA LYS A 29 12.01 68.22 -39.68
C LYS A 29 11.56 67.49 -40.95
N SER A 30 10.47 66.72 -40.94
CA SER A 30 10.06 65.91 -42.10
C SER A 30 8.98 66.57 -42.97
N PRO A 31 9.15 66.61 -44.31
CA PRO A 31 8.10 67.02 -45.26
C PRO A 31 7.11 65.89 -45.62
N LEU A 32 7.07 64.81 -44.82
CA LEU A 32 6.24 63.62 -45.03
C LEU A 32 4.76 63.86 -44.71
N PRO A 33 3.82 63.04 -45.23
CA PRO A 33 2.39 63.29 -45.05
C PRO A 33 1.99 63.39 -43.58
N LEU A 34 1.20 64.42 -43.27
CA LEU A 34 0.65 64.74 -41.96
C LEU A 34 -0.11 63.54 -41.36
N GLN A 35 0.05 63.31 -40.05
CA GLN A 35 -0.76 62.34 -39.33
C GLN A 35 -2.16 62.94 -39.09
N LYS A 36 -3.09 62.60 -39.97
CA LYS A 36 -4.47 63.12 -39.97
C LYS A 36 -5.24 62.95 -38.65
N SER A 37 -4.79 62.07 -37.75
CA SER A 37 -5.39 61.85 -36.43
C SER A 37 -4.86 62.77 -35.32
N ALA A 38 -3.86 63.61 -35.59
CA ALA A 38 -3.26 64.51 -34.60
C ALA A 38 -3.54 65.99 -34.93
N ILE A 39 -3.80 66.80 -33.90
CA ILE A 39 -3.91 68.27 -34.03
C ILE A 39 -2.57 68.97 -33.75
N LEU A 40 -1.67 68.30 -33.02
CA LEU A 40 -0.32 68.77 -32.69
C LEU A 40 0.70 67.65 -32.94
N GLU A 41 1.70 67.92 -33.77
CA GLU A 41 2.86 67.07 -34.01
C GLU A 41 4.15 67.80 -33.61
N LEU A 42 4.96 67.19 -32.75
CA LEU A 42 6.27 67.68 -32.35
C LEU A 42 7.30 66.61 -32.74
N GLU A 43 8.13 66.89 -33.74
CA GLU A 43 9.19 65.96 -34.19
C GLU A 43 10.56 66.59 -33.95
N SER A 44 11.41 65.89 -33.20
CA SER A 44 12.81 66.27 -33.03
C SER A 44 13.65 65.06 -32.66
N ASP A 45 14.90 65.04 -33.14
CA ASP A 45 15.86 63.97 -32.81
C ASP A 45 16.47 64.14 -31.42
N ASN A 46 16.39 65.35 -30.85
CA ASN A 46 17.12 65.73 -29.64
C ASN A 46 16.37 66.70 -28.72
N GLN A 47 15.09 66.97 -28.99
CA GLN A 47 14.23 67.79 -28.14
C GLN A 47 12.93 67.05 -27.84
N GLY A 48 12.33 67.33 -26.68
CA GLY A 48 11.06 66.75 -26.26
C GLY A 48 10.06 67.80 -25.81
N LEU A 49 8.82 67.38 -25.59
CA LEU A 49 7.81 68.21 -24.95
C LEU A 49 8.05 68.27 -23.45
N LEU A 50 8.27 69.47 -22.94
CA LEU A 50 8.33 69.72 -21.50
C LEU A 50 6.94 70.10 -20.98
N PHE A 51 6.36 69.25 -20.12
CA PHE A 51 5.10 69.55 -19.45
C PHE A 51 5.29 70.54 -18.29
N PRO A 52 4.24 71.30 -17.90
CA PRO A 52 4.27 72.14 -16.70
C PRO A 52 4.70 71.33 -15.47
N ARG A 53 5.73 71.83 -14.77
CA ARG A 53 6.30 71.19 -13.59
C ARG A 53 5.67 71.76 -12.34
N ILE A 54 4.87 70.97 -11.64
CA ILE A 54 4.13 71.44 -10.45
C ILE A 54 4.61 70.68 -9.22
N VAL A 55 4.81 71.40 -8.11
CA VAL A 55 5.20 70.82 -6.82
C VAL A 55 3.97 70.39 -6.01
N ASP A 56 2.94 71.23 -5.97
CA ASP A 56 1.71 70.98 -5.21
C ASP A 56 0.49 71.04 -6.14
N THR A 57 -0.27 69.96 -6.19
CA THR A 57 -1.49 69.89 -7.01
C THR A 57 -2.68 70.64 -6.41
N ALA A 58 -2.64 71.05 -5.13
CA ALA A 58 -3.73 71.79 -4.49
C ALA A 58 -3.98 73.15 -5.17
N LEU A 59 -2.92 73.85 -5.58
CA LEU A 59 -3.02 75.15 -6.25
C LEU A 59 -3.69 75.07 -7.62
N ILE A 60 -3.32 74.08 -8.44
CA ILE A 60 -3.97 73.92 -9.75
C ILE A 60 -5.41 73.40 -9.61
N ASN A 61 -5.73 72.67 -8.54
CA ASN A 61 -7.09 72.17 -8.32
C ASN A 61 -8.12 73.31 -8.11
N THR A 62 -7.70 74.48 -7.60
CA THR A 62 -8.60 75.64 -7.46
C THR A 62 -8.99 76.25 -8.81
N LEU A 63 -8.30 75.88 -9.89
CA LEU A 63 -8.58 76.33 -11.25
C LEU A 63 -9.47 75.37 -12.05
N ALA A 64 -10.08 74.37 -11.38
CA ALA A 64 -10.96 73.37 -11.99
C ALA A 64 -10.36 72.71 -13.26
N PRO A 65 -9.19 72.04 -13.15
CA PRO A 65 -8.53 71.45 -14.30
C PRO A 65 -9.39 70.33 -14.91
N VAL A 66 -9.56 70.37 -16.24
CA VAL A 66 -10.35 69.38 -16.98
C VAL A 66 -9.64 68.03 -17.07
N ASP A 67 -10.44 66.96 -17.13
CA ASP A 67 -9.91 65.61 -17.39
C ASP A 67 -9.17 65.55 -18.74
N GLY A 68 -8.06 64.83 -18.78
CA GLY A 68 -7.13 64.80 -19.91
C GLY A 68 -5.96 65.78 -19.79
N MET A 69 -5.99 66.75 -18.86
CA MET A 69 -4.85 67.64 -18.61
C MET A 69 -3.62 66.85 -18.12
N VAL A 70 -2.42 67.23 -18.57
CA VAL A 70 -1.17 66.52 -18.25
C VAL A 70 -0.15 67.46 -17.60
N ILE A 71 0.48 67.01 -16.51
CA ILE A 71 1.52 67.74 -15.77
C ILE A 71 2.69 66.81 -15.44
N PHE A 72 3.85 67.38 -15.16
CA PHE A 72 4.93 66.66 -14.47
C PHE A 72 4.90 67.02 -12.99
N HIS A 73 4.59 66.05 -12.14
CA HIS A 73 4.56 66.25 -10.69
C HIS A 73 5.96 66.04 -10.10
N GLN A 74 6.56 67.12 -9.60
CA GLN A 74 7.96 67.14 -9.19
C GLN A 74 8.27 66.20 -8.01
N PRO A 75 7.43 66.13 -6.94
CA PRO A 75 7.70 65.24 -5.81
C PRO A 75 7.73 63.76 -6.19
N THR A 76 6.79 63.31 -7.03
CA THR A 76 6.72 61.90 -7.47
C THR A 76 7.57 61.62 -8.71
N ARG A 77 8.12 62.67 -9.36
CA ARG A 77 8.86 62.61 -10.63
C ARG A 77 8.12 61.86 -11.73
N GLN A 78 6.80 62.03 -11.79
CA GLN A 78 5.92 61.30 -12.70
C GLN A 78 5.12 62.26 -13.57
N LEU A 79 4.90 61.83 -14.81
CA LEU A 79 3.85 62.39 -15.64
C LEU A 79 2.50 62.01 -15.02
N MET A 80 1.63 62.99 -14.78
CA MET A 80 0.29 62.78 -14.27
C MET A 80 -0.74 63.31 -15.27
N VAL A 81 -1.82 62.57 -15.46
CA VAL A 81 -3.01 62.95 -16.21
C VAL A 81 -4.18 63.14 -15.26
N ARG A 82 -4.97 64.20 -15.47
CA ARG A 82 -6.23 64.42 -14.77
C ARG A 82 -7.26 63.42 -15.29
N SER A 83 -7.88 62.64 -14.40
CA SER A 83 -8.89 61.65 -14.77
C SER A 83 -9.88 61.47 -13.63
N ASN A 84 -11.18 61.59 -13.95
CA ASN A 84 -12.30 61.55 -13.02
C ASN A 84 -12.13 62.53 -11.85
N GLY A 85 -11.61 63.73 -12.11
CA GLY A 85 -11.40 64.73 -11.04
C GLY A 85 -10.23 64.44 -10.11
N PHE A 86 -9.30 63.55 -10.47
CA PHE A 86 -8.08 63.27 -9.71
C PHE A 86 -6.85 63.25 -10.61
N TRP A 87 -5.69 63.61 -10.07
CA TRP A 87 -4.42 63.45 -10.77
C TRP A 87 -3.96 61.98 -10.65
N ARG A 88 -3.68 61.34 -11.79
CA ARG A 88 -3.23 59.94 -11.86
C ARG A 88 -1.94 59.82 -12.67
N PRO A 89 -0.96 59.00 -12.27
CA PRO A 89 0.23 58.78 -13.08
C PRO A 89 -0.08 58.20 -14.47
N PHE A 90 0.60 58.66 -15.52
CA PHE A 90 0.45 58.20 -16.92
C PHE A 90 1.13 56.84 -17.21
N VAL A 91 1.25 55.98 -16.20
CA VAL A 91 1.84 54.61 -16.20
C VAL A 91 3.37 54.53 -16.01
N THR A 92 3.79 53.67 -15.08
CA THR A 92 4.63 52.47 -15.30
C THR A 92 4.94 51.82 -13.94
N THR A 93 4.43 50.62 -13.71
CA THR A 93 5.20 49.48 -13.17
C THR A 93 4.25 48.30 -13.01
N ASN A 94 4.68 47.18 -13.56
CA ASN A 94 4.07 45.85 -13.49
C ASN A 94 4.18 45.29 -12.06
N ASN A 95 3.77 46.06 -11.05
CA ASN A 95 3.56 45.61 -9.69
C ASN A 95 2.05 45.60 -9.42
N LEU A 96 1.35 44.72 -10.14
CA LEU A 96 -0.03 44.40 -9.82
C LEU A 96 -0.03 43.54 -8.56
N ALA A 97 -0.02 44.19 -7.41
CA ALA A 97 -0.23 43.49 -6.15
C ALA A 97 -1.64 42.89 -6.15
N LEU A 98 -1.78 41.65 -5.66
CA LEU A 98 -3.08 41.00 -5.52
C LEU A 98 -4.05 41.84 -4.68
N SER A 99 -3.54 42.66 -3.75
CA SER A 99 -4.33 43.61 -2.96
C SER A 99 -5.07 44.69 -3.77
N ARG A 100 -4.77 44.83 -5.06
CA ARG A 100 -5.46 45.76 -5.96
C ARG A 100 -6.69 45.15 -6.65
N LEU A 101 -6.88 43.84 -6.53
CA LEU A 101 -8.08 43.17 -7.01
C LEU A 101 -9.21 43.40 -6.02
N SER A 102 -10.41 43.72 -6.53
CA SER A 102 -11.54 44.12 -5.70
C SER A 102 -12.06 42.98 -4.82
N ASP A 103 -11.82 41.73 -5.18
CA ASP A 103 -12.27 40.53 -4.47
C ASP A 103 -11.16 39.89 -3.60
N VAL A 104 -10.04 40.59 -3.41
CA VAL A 104 -8.89 40.11 -2.64
C VAL A 104 -8.70 40.93 -1.37
N THR A 105 -8.40 40.26 -0.26
CA THR A 105 -8.01 40.89 1.01
C THR A 105 -6.89 40.06 1.64
N ILE A 106 -5.67 40.43 1.30
CA ILE A 106 -4.45 39.76 1.74
C ILE A 106 -3.69 40.70 2.67
N THR A 107 -3.39 40.26 3.90
CA THR A 107 -2.34 40.88 4.72
C THR A 107 -0.97 40.36 4.28
N THR A 108 0.14 41.03 4.65
CA THR A 108 1.52 40.62 4.30
C THR A 108 1.69 39.10 4.20
N PRO A 109 1.86 38.54 2.97
CA PRO A 109 1.94 37.10 2.79
C PRO A 109 3.12 36.49 3.56
N ALA A 110 2.88 35.36 4.24
CA ALA A 110 3.92 34.57 4.87
C ALA A 110 4.23 33.29 4.04
N ASN A 111 5.42 32.73 4.21
CA ASN A 111 5.81 31.48 3.55
C ASN A 111 4.89 30.32 3.98
N GLY A 112 4.40 29.55 3.02
CA GLY A 112 3.44 28.46 3.29
C GLY A 112 2.00 28.92 3.52
N GLN A 113 1.62 30.13 3.12
CA GLN A 113 0.20 30.50 3.04
C GLN A 113 -0.38 30.17 1.66
N LEU A 114 -1.64 29.76 1.63
CA LEU A 114 -2.42 29.57 0.40
C LEU A 114 -3.47 30.68 0.28
N LEU A 115 -3.93 30.95 -0.94
CA LEU A 115 -5.12 31.76 -1.19
C LEU A 115 -6.36 30.89 -1.04
N GLN A 116 -7.25 31.28 -0.14
CA GLN A 116 -8.51 30.59 0.11
C GLN A 116 -9.67 31.56 -0.04
N TYR A 117 -10.71 31.15 -0.76
CA TYR A 117 -11.97 31.88 -0.80
C TYR A 117 -12.73 31.64 0.51
N ASN A 118 -12.97 32.69 1.29
CA ASN A 118 -13.64 32.58 2.60
C ASN A 118 -15.17 32.67 2.52
N GLY A 119 -15.74 32.59 1.31
CA GLY A 119 -17.17 32.79 1.04
C GLY A 119 -17.54 34.22 0.61
N THR A 120 -16.62 35.17 0.71
CA THR A 120 -16.84 36.56 0.26
C THR A 120 -15.67 37.15 -0.53
N ARG A 121 -14.43 36.84 -0.13
CA ARG A 121 -13.19 37.35 -0.73
C ARG A 121 -12.09 36.28 -0.69
N TRP A 122 -11.06 36.47 -1.51
CA TRP A 122 -9.82 35.72 -1.44
C TRP A 122 -8.91 36.27 -0.34
N VAL A 123 -8.54 35.42 0.62
CA VAL A 123 -7.71 35.79 1.78
C VAL A 123 -6.50 34.87 1.88
N ASN A 124 -5.44 35.33 2.57
CA ASN A 124 -4.33 34.46 2.95
C ASN A 124 -4.78 33.50 4.06
N SER A 125 -4.62 32.22 3.83
CA SER A 125 -4.92 31.14 4.78
C SER A 125 -3.64 30.39 5.10
N THR A 126 -3.48 29.97 6.35
CA THR A 126 -2.38 29.09 6.78
C THR A 126 -2.97 27.70 6.97
N PRO A 127 -2.93 26.83 5.95
CA PRO A 127 -3.49 25.50 6.09
C PRO A 127 -2.72 24.77 7.18
N SER A 128 -3.42 23.93 7.94
CA SER A 128 -2.75 22.84 8.66
C SER A 128 -2.30 21.84 7.60
N TYR A 129 -1.09 22.04 7.06
CA TYR A 129 -0.46 21.05 6.19
C TYR A 129 -0.47 19.72 6.93
N LEU A 130 -1.08 18.69 6.34
CA LEU A 130 -1.14 17.36 6.94
C LEU A 130 0.29 16.86 7.15
N THR A 131 0.79 16.95 8.39
CA THR A 131 2.08 16.37 8.79
C THR A 131 1.97 14.87 9.02
N SER A 132 0.73 14.37 9.13
CA SER A 132 0.36 12.97 9.20
C SER A 132 -0.94 12.78 8.44
N ILE A 133 -1.05 11.68 7.69
CA ILE A 133 -2.33 11.27 7.10
C ILE A 133 -3.12 10.59 8.22
N ASP A 134 -4.01 11.35 8.87
CA ASP A 134 -5.03 10.79 9.73
C ASP A 134 -6.05 10.04 8.87
N THR A 135 -5.90 8.72 8.84
CA THR A 135 -6.77 7.81 8.10
C THR A 135 -8.20 7.77 8.65
N GLY A 136 -8.46 8.33 9.84
CA GLY A 136 -9.79 8.49 10.44
C GLY A 136 -10.65 9.54 9.74
N ASN A 137 -10.04 10.55 9.10
CA ASN A 137 -10.77 11.60 8.36
C ASN A 137 -11.02 11.26 6.89
N ILE A 138 -10.51 10.12 6.42
CA ILE A 138 -10.77 9.62 5.07
C ILE A 138 -11.96 8.66 5.17
N THR A 139 -13.15 9.14 4.81
CA THR A 139 -14.38 8.34 4.78
C THR A 139 -14.14 7.02 4.05
N ASN A 140 -14.47 5.90 4.71
CA ASN A 140 -14.30 4.55 4.19
C ASN A 140 -12.85 4.21 3.76
N PHE A 141 -11.81 4.89 4.26
CA PHE A 141 -10.40 4.53 4.02
C PHE A 141 -10.14 3.04 4.22
N HIS A 142 -10.75 2.60 5.30
CA HIS A 142 -10.78 1.27 5.81
C HIS A 142 -11.37 0.29 4.74
N GLN A 143 -12.38 0.66 3.95
CA GLN A 143 -12.87 -0.14 2.81
C GLN A 143 -11.93 -0.08 1.58
N LYS A 144 -11.31 1.08 1.32
CA LYS A 144 -10.41 1.28 0.16
C LYS A 144 -9.14 0.45 0.25
N VAL A 145 -8.56 0.30 1.44
CA VAL A 145 -7.32 -0.48 1.65
C VAL A 145 -7.62 -1.96 1.91
N ARG A 146 -8.78 -2.31 2.51
CA ARG A 146 -9.08 -3.68 2.95
C ARG A 146 -9.30 -4.72 1.85
N ARG A 147 -9.63 -4.32 0.62
CA ARG A 147 -9.73 -5.28 -0.51
C ARG A 147 -8.37 -5.95 -0.82
N LEU A 148 -7.26 -5.34 -0.40
CA LEU A 148 -5.91 -5.90 -0.56
C LEU A 148 -5.56 -6.96 0.50
N ILE A 149 -6.26 -6.97 1.64
CA ILE A 149 -5.99 -7.89 2.77
C ILE A 149 -6.61 -9.27 2.53
N SER A 150 -7.74 -9.33 1.81
CA SER A 150 -8.46 -10.58 1.49
C SER A 150 -8.02 -11.21 0.16
N ALA A 151 -6.85 -10.83 -0.38
CA ALA A 151 -6.41 -11.29 -1.70
C ALA A 151 -5.84 -12.73 -1.71
N GLY A 152 -5.51 -13.29 -0.55
CA GLY A 152 -4.98 -14.65 -0.39
C GLY A 152 -5.98 -15.63 0.22
N THR A 153 -5.82 -16.92 -0.09
CA THR A 153 -6.49 -18.02 0.62
C THR A 153 -6.06 -18.01 2.09
N GLY A 154 -6.95 -17.68 3.03
CA GLY A 154 -6.51 -17.51 4.42
C GLY A 154 -7.33 -16.53 5.23
N ILE A 155 -7.68 -15.38 4.66
CA ILE A 155 -8.26 -14.25 5.39
C ILE A 155 -9.53 -13.80 4.67
N SER A 156 -10.64 -13.68 5.41
CA SER A 156 -11.92 -13.15 4.94
C SER A 156 -12.15 -11.76 5.46
N TYR A 157 -12.94 -10.99 4.72
CA TYR A 157 -13.44 -9.69 5.14
C TYR A 157 -14.95 -9.61 4.94
N ASN A 158 -15.69 -9.30 6.00
CA ASN A 158 -17.13 -9.02 5.91
C ASN A 158 -17.35 -7.53 5.64
N ASN A 159 -17.86 -7.19 4.45
CA ASN A 159 -18.09 -5.81 4.05
C ASN A 159 -19.26 -5.11 4.76
N ALA A 160 -20.18 -5.86 5.36
CA ALA A 160 -21.30 -5.30 6.12
C ALA A 160 -20.93 -4.99 7.57
N THR A 161 -20.10 -5.83 8.20
CA THR A 161 -19.73 -5.69 9.62
C THR A 161 -18.33 -5.16 9.86
N GLY A 162 -17.48 -5.10 8.82
CA GLY A 162 -16.10 -4.63 8.92
C GLY A 162 -15.12 -5.61 9.56
N VAL A 163 -15.58 -6.82 9.92
CA VAL A 163 -14.79 -7.85 10.61
C VAL A 163 -13.81 -8.52 9.65
N ILE A 164 -12.57 -8.69 10.11
CA ILE A 164 -11.55 -9.53 9.45
C ILE A 164 -11.55 -10.88 10.17
N SER A 165 -11.64 -11.98 9.42
CA SER A 165 -11.65 -13.34 9.96
C SER A 165 -10.67 -14.26 9.23
N ASN A 166 -10.34 -15.39 9.83
CA ASN A 166 -9.58 -16.44 9.16
C ASN A 166 -10.54 -17.22 8.22
N SER A 167 -10.30 -17.18 6.91
CA SER A 167 -11.08 -17.89 5.87
C SER A 167 -10.44 -19.18 5.35
N GLY A 168 -9.12 -19.34 5.48
CA GLY A 168 -8.41 -20.43 4.81
C GLY A 168 -8.22 -21.67 5.67
N ILE A 169 -8.13 -21.53 6.99
CA ILE A 169 -8.17 -22.66 7.93
C ILE A 169 -9.37 -22.43 8.84
N THR A 170 -10.55 -22.78 8.35
CA THR A 170 -11.80 -22.66 9.11
C THR A 170 -11.97 -23.80 10.10
N SER A 171 -11.30 -24.94 9.86
CA SER A 171 -11.33 -26.09 10.73
C SER A 171 -10.11 -26.99 10.53
N VAL A 172 -9.55 -27.51 11.63
CA VAL A 172 -8.68 -28.69 11.58
C VAL A 172 -9.45 -29.80 12.28
N ASN A 173 -9.84 -30.82 11.51
CA ASN A 173 -10.53 -32.02 11.98
C ASN A 173 -11.81 -31.75 12.80
N GLY A 174 -12.56 -30.71 12.44
CA GLY A 174 -13.84 -30.35 13.06
C GLY A 174 -13.77 -29.18 14.04
N ASN A 175 -12.58 -28.78 14.51
CA ASN A 175 -12.46 -27.71 15.50
C ASN A 175 -12.26 -26.33 14.84
N THR A 176 -13.02 -25.32 15.26
CA THR A 176 -12.98 -23.94 14.76
C THR A 176 -12.33 -23.01 15.79
N GLY A 177 -11.75 -21.87 15.37
CA GLY A 177 -11.17 -20.85 16.29
C GLY A 177 -9.65 -20.87 16.40
N ALA A 178 -9.09 -20.52 17.58
CA ALA A 178 -7.65 -20.52 17.83
C ALA A 178 -7.12 -21.97 17.93
N ILE A 179 -6.43 -22.43 16.89
CA ILE A 179 -6.00 -23.81 16.77
C ILE A 179 -4.61 -23.98 17.42
N THR A 180 -4.59 -24.49 18.65
CA THR A 180 -3.37 -25.11 19.21
C THR A 180 -3.40 -26.58 18.80
N LEU A 181 -2.42 -27.02 18.01
CA LEU A 181 -2.32 -28.42 17.55
C LEU A 181 -1.83 -29.31 18.70
N ASP A 182 -2.78 -29.85 19.46
CA ASP A 182 -2.57 -30.99 20.37
C ASP A 182 -3.18 -32.26 19.74
N THR A 183 -2.52 -33.39 19.94
CA THR A 183 -2.99 -34.74 19.62
C THR A 183 -4.40 -35.04 20.17
N GLY A 184 -4.83 -34.38 21.25
CA GLY A 184 -6.19 -34.48 21.80
C GLY A 184 -7.30 -33.97 20.87
N TYR A 185 -6.98 -33.11 19.90
CA TYR A 185 -7.94 -32.55 18.94
C TYR A 185 -8.00 -33.29 17.61
N ILE A 186 -7.23 -34.37 17.46
CA ILE A 186 -7.29 -35.23 16.29
C ILE A 186 -8.26 -36.38 16.60
N SER A 187 -9.53 -36.25 16.21
CA SER A 187 -10.51 -37.34 16.14
C SER A 187 -9.89 -38.64 15.63
N ASN A 188 -10.10 -39.70 16.40
CA ASN A 188 -9.57 -41.04 16.14
C ASN A 188 -8.04 -41.11 16.00
N PHE A 189 -7.27 -40.13 16.52
CA PHE A 189 -5.80 -40.19 16.52
C PHE A 189 -5.31 -41.50 17.14
N TYR A 190 -5.89 -41.85 18.29
CA TYR A 190 -5.62 -43.11 18.96
C TYR A 190 -5.96 -44.32 18.07
N GLN A 191 -7.00 -44.29 17.25
CA GLN A 191 -7.31 -45.41 16.33
C GLN A 191 -6.29 -45.53 15.19
N LYS A 192 -5.86 -44.39 14.61
CA LYS A 192 -4.84 -44.36 13.55
C LYS A 192 -3.48 -44.84 14.05
N THR A 193 -3.07 -44.44 15.25
CA THR A 193 -1.83 -44.93 15.86
C THR A 193 -1.95 -46.40 16.28
N ARG A 194 -3.12 -46.84 16.77
CA ARG A 194 -3.36 -48.24 17.20
C ARG A 194 -3.44 -49.24 16.04
N SER A 195 -3.96 -48.85 14.87
CA SER A 195 -3.94 -49.70 13.67
C SER A 195 -2.52 -49.90 13.12
N LEU A 196 -1.62 -48.94 13.34
CA LEU A 196 -0.20 -49.06 13.00
C LEU A 196 0.53 -50.05 13.93
N PHE A 197 0.14 -50.14 15.21
CA PHE A 197 0.68 -51.14 16.13
C PHE A 197 0.28 -52.58 15.78
N SER A 198 -0.90 -52.79 15.20
CA SER A 198 -1.34 -54.10 14.68
C SER A 198 -0.80 -54.42 13.28
N ALA A 199 0.03 -53.56 12.68
CA ALA A 199 0.58 -53.79 11.34
C ALA A 199 1.77 -54.77 11.33
N GLY A 200 2.36 -55.05 12.49
CA GLY A 200 3.40 -56.07 12.67
C GLY A 200 2.84 -57.40 13.17
N THR A 201 3.50 -58.51 12.84
CA THR A 201 3.24 -59.81 13.50
C THR A 201 3.65 -59.71 14.97
N GLY A 202 2.74 -60.00 15.91
CA GLY A 202 3.05 -60.02 17.35
C GLY A 202 2.12 -59.23 18.27
N ILE A 203 1.32 -58.29 17.74
CA ILE A 203 0.42 -57.44 18.54
C ILE A 203 -0.99 -57.45 17.92
N THR A 204 -2.02 -57.67 18.74
CA THR A 204 -3.43 -57.59 18.35
C THR A 204 -4.11 -56.44 19.09
N TYR A 205 -4.94 -55.69 18.36
CA TYR A 205 -5.79 -54.64 18.92
C TYR A 205 -7.27 -55.05 18.78
N ASN A 206 -8.00 -55.06 19.90
CA ASN A 206 -9.44 -55.28 19.90
C ASN A 206 -10.17 -53.93 19.84
N ALA A 207 -10.77 -53.61 18.70
CA ALA A 207 -11.43 -52.32 18.47
C ALA A 207 -12.69 -52.09 19.33
N ALA A 208 -13.33 -53.15 19.83
CA ALA A 208 -14.54 -53.03 20.65
C ALA A 208 -14.21 -52.76 22.14
N THR A 209 -13.08 -53.27 22.63
CA THR A 209 -12.68 -53.19 24.05
C THR A 209 -11.48 -52.28 24.31
N GLY A 210 -10.76 -51.87 23.27
CA GLY A 210 -9.57 -51.01 23.37
C GLY A 210 -8.30 -51.72 23.86
N VAL A 211 -8.38 -53.03 24.11
CA VAL A 211 -7.28 -53.84 24.63
C VAL A 211 -6.20 -54.04 23.56
N ILE A 212 -4.94 -53.86 23.96
CA ILE A 212 -3.75 -54.24 23.19
C ILE A 212 -3.18 -55.49 23.84
N SER A 213 -3.01 -56.55 23.06
CA SER A 213 -2.50 -57.85 23.52
C SER A 213 -1.40 -58.38 22.60
N SER A 214 -0.59 -59.30 23.10
CA SER A 214 0.29 -60.07 22.22
C SER A 214 -0.55 -60.96 21.30
N SER A 215 -0.17 -61.08 20.03
CA SER A 215 -0.79 -62.02 19.08
C SER A 215 -0.20 -63.42 19.17
N LEU A 216 0.60 -63.72 20.21
CA LEU A 216 1.17 -65.03 20.43
C LEU A 216 0.05 -66.01 20.82
N SER A 217 -0.18 -67.01 19.97
CA SER A 217 -1.08 -68.12 20.30
C SER A 217 -0.44 -68.96 21.40
N THR A 218 -1.06 -68.99 22.59
CA THR A 218 -0.62 -69.84 23.70
C THR A 218 -0.96 -71.32 23.48
N ALA A 219 -1.72 -71.66 22.43
CA ALA A 219 -2.21 -73.01 22.18
C ALA A 219 -1.10 -74.03 21.86
N GLY A 220 0.10 -73.58 21.48
CA GLY A 220 1.25 -74.44 21.16
C GLY A 220 2.37 -74.44 22.21
N LEU A 221 2.20 -73.76 23.34
CA LEU A 221 3.23 -73.64 24.38
C LEU A 221 3.02 -74.68 25.49
N TRP A 222 4.12 -75.20 26.05
CA TRP A 222 4.06 -76.03 27.25
C TRP A 222 3.93 -75.15 28.50
N SER A 223 2.88 -75.37 29.29
CA SER A 223 2.64 -74.66 30.54
C SER A 223 3.40 -75.29 31.71
N LEU A 224 3.81 -74.46 32.68
CA LEU A 224 4.38 -74.92 33.96
C LEU A 224 3.39 -75.75 34.79
N THR A 225 2.09 -75.57 34.57
CA THR A 225 1.03 -76.35 35.24
C THR A 225 0.54 -77.53 34.41
N GLY A 226 1.17 -77.80 33.26
CA GLY A 226 0.76 -78.82 32.31
C GLY A 226 -0.30 -78.36 31.30
N ASN A 227 -0.47 -79.16 30.25
CA ASN A 227 -1.39 -78.91 29.14
C ASN A 227 -2.55 -79.91 29.20
N ALA A 228 -3.79 -79.42 29.06
CA ALA A 228 -4.97 -80.27 28.87
C ALA A 228 -5.18 -80.60 27.38
N ASN A 229 -5.94 -81.66 27.08
CA ASN A 229 -6.35 -82.06 25.73
C ASN A 229 -5.19 -82.35 24.75
N THR A 230 -4.04 -82.82 25.22
CA THR A 230 -2.93 -83.25 24.37
C THR A 230 -3.32 -84.46 23.51
N VAL A 231 -2.88 -84.50 22.26
CA VAL A 231 -3.10 -85.62 21.34
C VAL A 231 -1.80 -86.38 21.12
N ALA A 232 -1.84 -87.70 21.29
CA ALA A 232 -0.69 -88.57 21.04
C ALA A 232 -0.23 -88.47 19.57
N GLY A 233 1.07 -88.31 19.34
CA GLY A 233 1.69 -88.21 18.01
C GLY A 233 1.79 -86.78 17.44
N THR A 234 1.04 -85.81 17.96
CA THR A 234 1.13 -84.39 17.52
C THR A 234 1.52 -83.45 18.64
N SER A 235 1.15 -83.75 19.88
CA SER A 235 1.51 -82.97 21.06
C SER A 235 2.64 -83.67 21.81
N PHE A 236 3.83 -83.09 21.85
CA PHE A 236 4.97 -83.66 22.60
C PHE A 236 5.91 -82.56 23.09
N LEU A 237 6.58 -82.85 24.20
CA LEU A 237 7.75 -82.08 24.65
C LEU A 237 8.98 -82.76 24.05
N GLY A 238 9.64 -82.09 23.11
CA GLY A 238 10.79 -82.65 22.41
C GLY A 238 11.04 -81.96 21.10
N THR A 239 11.87 -82.59 20.27
CA THR A 239 12.22 -82.11 18.93
C THR A 239 11.65 -83.05 17.86
N THR A 240 11.36 -82.52 16.67
CA THR A 240 10.96 -83.33 15.51
C THR A 240 12.14 -83.93 14.76
N ASP A 241 13.33 -83.39 14.98
CA ASP A 241 14.60 -83.84 14.40
C ASP A 241 15.46 -84.58 15.44
N ASP A 242 16.54 -85.20 14.98
CA ASP A 242 17.47 -85.96 15.83
C ASP A 242 18.36 -85.01 16.66
N LYS A 243 17.73 -84.39 17.66
CA LYS A 243 18.33 -83.51 18.65
C LYS A 243 17.95 -84.02 20.05
N PRO A 244 18.87 -83.94 21.02
CA PRO A 244 18.57 -84.44 22.35
C PRO A 244 17.60 -83.50 23.06
N LEU A 245 16.59 -84.06 23.73
CA LEU A 245 15.82 -83.33 24.73
C LEU A 245 16.60 -83.34 26.04
N ILE A 246 16.94 -82.16 26.54
CA ILE A 246 17.77 -81.99 27.74
C ILE A 246 16.97 -81.32 28.86
N LEU A 247 16.88 -81.99 30.00
CA LEU A 247 16.36 -81.41 31.23
C LEU A 247 17.53 -80.95 32.10
N LYS A 248 17.56 -79.64 32.40
CA LYS A 248 18.66 -78.99 33.13
C LYS A 248 18.22 -78.48 34.49
N SER A 249 19.14 -78.49 35.45
CA SER A 249 19.04 -77.75 36.71
C SER A 249 20.31 -76.93 36.91
N ASN A 250 20.19 -75.69 37.38
CA ASN A 250 21.33 -74.76 37.52
C ASN A 250 22.17 -74.62 36.23
N ASN A 251 21.51 -74.59 35.07
CA ASN A 251 22.14 -74.61 33.74
C ASN A 251 23.05 -75.83 33.46
N SER A 252 22.98 -76.91 34.25
CA SER A 252 23.65 -78.19 34.03
C SER A 252 22.67 -79.27 33.56
N PRO A 253 22.97 -80.05 32.51
CA PRO A 253 22.17 -81.22 32.13
C PRO A 253 22.08 -82.24 33.25
N PHE A 254 20.88 -82.72 33.53
CA PHE A 254 20.63 -83.79 34.50
C PHE A 254 20.05 -85.04 33.83
N VAL A 255 19.19 -84.83 32.83
CA VAL A 255 18.62 -85.91 32.00
C VAL A 255 18.73 -85.53 30.53
N GLU A 256 19.22 -86.44 29.72
CA GLU A 256 19.29 -86.33 28.27
C GLU A 256 18.53 -87.50 27.63
N MET A 257 17.70 -87.22 26.63
CA MET A 257 16.95 -88.23 25.88
C MET A 257 17.23 -88.05 24.39
N GLY A 258 17.54 -89.14 23.69
CA GLY A 258 17.89 -89.14 22.26
C GLY A 258 18.40 -90.49 21.78
N THR A 259 18.89 -90.58 20.54
CA THR A 259 19.57 -91.82 20.10
C THR A 259 20.97 -91.93 20.72
N ARG A 260 21.52 -93.13 20.82
CA ARG A 260 22.90 -93.33 21.29
C ARG A 260 23.90 -92.53 20.46
N SER A 261 23.72 -92.44 19.15
CA SER A 261 24.58 -91.64 18.27
C SER A 261 24.53 -90.16 18.66
N THR A 262 23.33 -89.59 18.84
CA THR A 262 23.13 -88.19 19.21
C THR A 262 23.73 -87.85 20.57
N LEU A 263 23.67 -88.81 21.51
CA LEU A 263 24.19 -88.65 22.87
C LEU A 263 25.68 -89.01 23.00
N GLY A 264 26.32 -89.50 21.94
CA GLY A 264 27.72 -89.94 21.97
C GLY A 264 27.94 -91.20 22.81
N LEU A 265 26.93 -92.06 22.90
CA LEU A 265 26.90 -93.27 23.74
C LEU A 265 27.06 -94.57 22.94
N VAL A 266 27.52 -94.49 21.69
CA VAL A 266 27.90 -95.66 20.91
C VAL A 266 29.26 -96.14 21.39
N GLN A 267 29.33 -97.38 21.86
CA GLN A 267 30.53 -97.99 22.44
C GLN A 267 30.78 -99.37 21.81
N GLY A 268 32.01 -99.87 21.93
CA GLY A 268 32.40 -101.17 21.37
C GLY A 268 31.94 -102.41 22.17
N TYR A 269 30.96 -102.27 23.06
CA TYR A 269 30.40 -103.37 23.86
C TYR A 269 29.20 -104.00 23.17
N THR A 270 28.98 -105.30 23.37
CA THR A 270 27.98 -106.14 22.67
C THR A 270 26.55 -105.58 22.67
N ASP A 271 26.18 -104.74 23.64
CA ASP A 271 24.84 -104.15 23.76
C ASP A 271 24.82 -102.61 23.59
N TYR A 272 25.92 -102.00 23.16
CA TYR A 272 26.08 -100.53 23.10
C TYR A 272 26.49 -100.03 21.71
N THR A 273 26.42 -100.89 20.70
CA THR A 273 26.85 -100.58 19.32
C THR A 273 25.76 -99.98 18.44
N ASP A 274 24.47 -100.07 18.80
CA ASP A 274 23.37 -99.56 17.98
C ASP A 274 23.22 -98.04 18.11
N GLY A 275 23.68 -97.29 17.11
CA GLY A 275 23.59 -95.84 17.09
C GLY A 275 22.17 -95.27 17.02
N THR A 276 21.19 -96.07 16.58
CA THR A 276 19.78 -95.66 16.42
C THR A 276 18.93 -95.95 17.64
N GLU A 277 19.45 -96.70 18.60
CA GLU A 277 18.76 -97.03 19.84
C GLU A 277 18.43 -95.74 20.62
N GLN A 278 17.15 -95.57 20.97
CA GLN A 278 16.67 -94.47 21.80
C GLN A 278 16.93 -94.75 23.28
N VAL A 279 17.65 -93.86 23.95
CA VAL A 279 18.04 -94.03 25.36
C VAL A 279 17.75 -92.78 26.18
N LEU A 280 17.54 -93.00 27.48
CA LEU A 280 17.55 -91.96 28.51
C LEU A 280 18.87 -92.06 29.27
N HIS A 281 19.63 -90.96 29.29
CA HIS A 281 20.91 -90.85 29.96
C HIS A 281 20.78 -89.88 31.15
N MET A 282 20.97 -90.41 32.36
CA MET A 282 21.06 -89.59 33.58
C MET A 282 22.52 -89.19 33.79
N LYS A 283 22.79 -87.88 33.83
CA LYS A 283 24.14 -87.38 34.12
C LYS A 283 24.36 -87.28 35.63
N SER A 284 25.45 -87.89 36.08
CA SER A 284 25.97 -87.78 37.45
C SER A 284 26.70 -86.47 37.67
#